data_AF-X1TS19-F1
#
_entry.id   AF-X1TS19-F1
#
_cell.length_a   1.000
_cell.length_b   1.000
_cell.length_c   1.000
_cell.angle_alpha   90.00
_cell.angle_beta   90.00
_cell.angle_gamma   90.00
#
_symmetry.space_group_name_H-M   'P 1'
#
loop_
_entity.id
_entity.type
_entity.pdbx_description
1 polymer ?
#
loop_
_entity_poly.entity_id
_entity_poly.type
_entity_poly.pdbx_seq_one_letter_code
_entity_poly.pdbx_strand_id
1 'polypeptide(L)'
;MVSHFATSSWGGRRKLPYAFTEHGILMLANVLKSDRAIKMSIRIIEVFVKIREILLTHKDILLRLEKNEQTITEHDSNILIIFEYLNQLEQAKQEQLNYKNRKRLGFKNYENEWKTGKYSQLIIVGG
;
A
#
# COMPACT_ATOMS: atom_id res chain seq x y z
N MET A 1 50.71 -56.87 31.74
CA MET A 1 49.43 -56.31 32.20
C MET A 1 49.46 -54.80 31.97
N VAL A 2 48.97 -54.32 30.83
CA VAL A 2 48.66 -52.89 30.60
C VAL A 2 47.57 -52.82 29.52
N SER A 3 46.40 -52.28 29.84
CA SER A 3 45.40 -51.87 28.85
C SER A 3 45.49 -50.36 28.68
N HIS A 4 46.00 -49.92 27.53
CA HIS A 4 46.07 -48.51 27.15
C HIS A 4 44.73 -48.12 26.50
N PHE A 5 43.71 -47.88 27.32
CA PHE A 5 42.51 -47.20 26.86
C PHE A 5 42.88 -45.75 26.53
N ALA A 6 43.02 -45.44 25.24
CA ALA A 6 43.14 -44.09 24.73
C ALA A 6 41.80 -43.35 24.91
N THR A 7 41.50 -42.92 26.12
CA THR A 7 40.42 -41.96 26.37
C THR A 7 40.92 -40.58 25.99
N SER A 8 40.44 -40.06 24.85
CA SER A 8 40.66 -38.67 24.46
C SER A 8 40.13 -37.73 25.56
N SER A 9 41.00 -36.84 26.04
CA SER A 9 40.73 -35.85 27.11
C SER A 9 39.82 -34.68 26.66
N TRP A 10 39.35 -34.69 25.41
CA TRP A 10 38.50 -33.63 24.87
C TRP A 10 37.07 -34.15 24.68
N GLY A 11 36.29 -34.06 25.76
CA GLY A 11 34.89 -34.42 25.78
C GLY A 11 34.03 -33.47 24.93
N GLY A 12 33.12 -34.04 24.15
CA GLY A 12 32.03 -33.32 23.50
C GLY A 12 31.93 -33.57 22.00
N ARG A 13 30.73 -33.97 21.53
CA ARG A 13 30.38 -33.99 20.11
C ARG A 13 30.53 -32.56 19.55
N ARG A 14 31.56 -32.32 18.73
CA ARG A 14 31.80 -31.06 18.00
C ARG A 14 30.73 -30.68 16.96
N LYS A 15 29.72 -31.53 16.77
CA LYS A 15 28.60 -31.28 15.86
C LYS A 15 27.30 -31.59 16.60
N LEU A 16 26.36 -30.65 16.52
CA LEU A 16 24.97 -30.88 16.95
C LEU A 16 24.49 -32.18 16.29
N PRO A 17 24.02 -33.16 17.05
CA PRO A 17 23.53 -34.39 16.47
C PRO A 17 22.31 -34.03 15.60
N TYR A 18 22.37 -34.34 14.31
CA TYR A 18 21.26 -34.12 13.39
C TYR A 18 19.99 -34.90 13.77
N ALA A 19 20.06 -35.75 14.80
CA ALA A 19 18.99 -36.49 15.46
C ALA A 19 17.69 -35.73 15.74
N PHE A 20 17.71 -34.39 15.80
CA PHE A 20 16.54 -33.54 16.08
C PHE A 20 15.99 -32.83 14.84
N THR A 21 16.47 -33.17 13.64
CA THR A 21 15.86 -32.75 12.39
C THR A 21 14.94 -33.84 11.86
N GLU A 22 14.04 -33.51 10.94
CA GLU A 22 13.13 -34.46 10.29
C GLU A 22 13.86 -35.74 9.83
N HIS A 23 15.02 -35.56 9.21
CA HIS A 23 15.83 -36.66 8.69
C HIS A 23 16.59 -37.40 9.79
N GLY A 24 17.03 -36.73 10.86
CA GLY A 24 17.70 -37.40 11.97
C GLY A 24 16.77 -38.15 12.90
N ILE A 25 15.52 -37.70 13.07
CA ILE A 25 14.48 -38.43 13.79
C ILE A 25 14.14 -39.72 13.03
N LEU A 26 14.06 -39.64 11.70
CA LEU A 26 13.90 -40.82 10.85
C LEU A 26 15.07 -41.81 11.00
N MET A 27 16.32 -41.32 10.98
CA MET A 27 17.51 -42.16 11.20
C MET A 27 17.52 -42.79 12.60
N LEU A 28 17.09 -42.08 13.64
CA LEU A 28 16.98 -42.62 14.99
C LEU A 28 15.91 -43.70 15.11
N ALA A 29 14.76 -43.53 14.46
CA ALA A 29 13.70 -44.53 14.45
C ALA A 29 14.16 -45.85 13.82
N ASN A 30 14.98 -45.77 12.77
CA ASN A 30 15.57 -46.93 12.10
C ASN A 30 16.57 -47.69 13.00
N VAL A 31 17.27 -46.99 13.89
CA VAL A 31 18.18 -47.59 14.87
C VAL A 31 17.41 -48.20 16.04
N LEU A 32 16.33 -47.54 16.49
CA LEU A 32 15.58 -47.93 17.68
C LEU A 32 14.54 -49.05 17.46
N LYS A 33 14.26 -49.46 16.21
CA LYS A 33 13.46 -50.63 15.72
C LYS A 33 12.20 -51.07 16.50
N SER A 34 11.69 -50.28 17.42
CA SER A 34 10.49 -50.59 18.21
C SER A 34 9.27 -49.91 17.61
N ASP A 35 8.11 -50.58 17.67
CA ASP A 35 6.84 -50.04 17.18
C ASP A 35 6.50 -48.67 17.80
N ARG A 36 6.89 -48.47 19.06
CA ARG A 36 6.73 -47.20 19.76
C ARG A 36 7.61 -46.10 19.17
N ALA A 37 8.87 -46.40 18.87
CA ALA A 37 9.80 -45.43 18.27
C ALA A 37 9.36 -45.02 16.86
N ILE A 38 8.86 -45.97 16.06
CA ILE A 38 8.33 -45.71 14.71
C ILE A 38 7.09 -44.81 14.77
N LYS A 39 6.15 -45.07 15.67
CA LYS A 39 4.96 -44.21 15.82
C LYS A 39 5.33 -42.78 16.26
N MET A 40 6.27 -42.64 17.18
CA MET A 40 6.70 -41.31 17.65
C MET A 40 7.45 -40.53 16.57
N SER A 41 8.31 -41.17 15.77
CA SER A 41 9.02 -40.47 14.69
C SER A 41 8.08 -39.88 13.65
N ILE A 42 7.04 -40.64 13.26
CA ILE A 42 5.99 -40.15 12.35
C ILE A 42 5.30 -38.92 12.94
N ARG A 43 4.90 -38.96 14.22
CA ARG A 43 4.26 -37.81 14.89
C ARG A 43 5.15 -36.57 14.95
N ILE A 44 6.44 -36.76 15.21
CA ILE A 44 7.36 -35.63 15.26
C ILE A 44 7.53 -35.03 13.85
N ILE A 45 7.68 -35.86 12.81
CA ILE A 45 7.75 -35.39 11.41
C ILE A 45 6.49 -34.60 11.03
N GLU A 46 5.29 -35.10 11.34
CA GLU A 46 4.02 -34.39 11.10
C GLU A 46 4.01 -32.99 11.72
N VAL A 47 4.53 -32.85 12.94
CA VAL A 47 4.63 -31.56 13.63
C VAL A 47 5.63 -30.63 12.94
N PHE A 48 6.81 -31.14 12.56
CA PHE A 48 7.81 -30.33 11.84
C PHE A 48 7.31 -29.83 10.49
N VAL A 49 6.60 -30.67 9.73
CA VAL A 49 6.00 -30.28 8.45
C VAL A 49 4.97 -29.17 8.66
N LYS A 50 4.05 -29.32 9.62
CA LYS A 50 3.05 -28.28 9.94
C LYS A 50 3.67 -26.96 10.37
N ILE A 51 4.70 -26.99 11.23
CA ILE A 51 5.41 -25.78 11.66
C ILE A 51 6.03 -25.08 10.44
N ARG A 52 6.65 -25.83 9.53
CA ARG A 52 7.26 -25.28 8.31
C ARG A 52 6.22 -24.69 7.37
N GLU A 53 5.08 -25.35 7.17
CA GLU A 53 3.97 -24.81 6.38
C GLU A 53 3.49 -23.47 6.95
N ILE A 54 3.27 -23.38 8.26
CA ILE A 54 2.86 -22.14 8.93
C ILE A 54 3.92 -21.03 8.69
N LEU A 55 5.20 -21.33 8.90
CA LEU A 55 6.28 -20.37 8.68
C LEU A 55 6.36 -19.89 7.22
N LEU A 56 6.14 -20.77 6.25
CA LEU A 56 6.12 -20.41 4.83
C LEU A 56 4.90 -19.55 4.49
N THR A 57 3.71 -19.88 5.01
CA THR A 57 2.50 -19.07 4.77
C THR A 57 2.65 -17.63 5.26
N HIS A 58 3.34 -17.39 6.37
CA HIS A 58 3.59 -16.03 6.87
C HIS A 58 4.42 -15.19 5.90
N LYS A 59 5.41 -15.78 5.21
CA LYS A 59 6.22 -15.04 4.23
C LYS A 59 5.38 -14.57 3.05
N ASP A 60 4.54 -15.44 2.50
CA ASP A 60 3.69 -15.10 1.36
C ASP A 60 2.64 -14.05 1.74
N ILE A 61 2.09 -14.14 2.95
CA ILE A 61 1.15 -13.15 3.49
C ILE A 61 1.83 -11.79 3.64
N LEU A 62 3.03 -11.73 4.22
CA LEU A 62 3.80 -10.48 4.39
C LEU A 62 4.10 -9.83 3.04
N LEU A 63 4.51 -10.62 2.04
CA LEU A 63 4.84 -10.11 0.71
C LEU A 63 3.61 -9.58 -0.03
N ARG A 64 2.45 -10.23 0.16
CA ARG A 64 1.16 -9.71 -0.34
C ARG A 64 0.73 -8.43 0.37
N LEU A 65 0.96 -8.32 1.68
CA LEU A 65 0.66 -7.11 2.45
C LEU A 65 1.51 -5.92 1.97
N GLU A 66 2.81 -6.12 1.82
CA GLU A 66 3.73 -5.09 1.31
C GLU A 66 3.32 -4.62 -0.09
N LYS A 67 2.99 -5.55 -0.99
CA LYS A 67 2.51 -5.21 -2.33
C LYS A 67 1.19 -4.40 -2.28
N ASN A 68 0.26 -4.79 -1.42
CA ASN A 68 -1.01 -4.08 -1.28
C ASN A 68 -0.79 -2.67 -0.74
N GLU A 69 0.07 -2.51 0.26
CA GLU A 69 0.42 -1.21 0.83
C GLU A 69 0.99 -0.27 -0.24
N GLN A 70 1.92 -0.75 -1.07
CA GLN A 70 2.44 -0.01 -2.22
C GLN A 70 1.32 0.42 -3.18
N THR A 71 0.45 -0.50 -3.60
CA THR A 71 -0.65 -0.16 -4.52
C THR A 71 -1.63 0.85 -3.94
N ILE A 72 -1.90 0.79 -2.63
CA ILE A 72 -2.79 1.76 -1.95
C ILE A 72 -2.15 3.16 -1.98
N THR A 73 -0.86 3.27 -1.67
CA THR A 73 -0.16 4.57 -1.71
C THR A 73 -0.13 5.19 -3.10
N GLU A 74 0.01 4.36 -4.15
CA GLU A 74 -0.08 4.81 -5.54
C GLU A 74 -1.50 5.29 -5.87
N HIS A 75 -2.53 4.56 -5.43
CA HIS A 75 -3.92 4.95 -5.64
C HIS A 75 -4.27 6.26 -4.92
N ASP A 76 -3.84 6.47 -3.68
CA ASP A 76 -4.05 7.72 -2.96
C ASP A 76 -3.44 8.91 -3.71
N SER A 77 -2.22 8.75 -4.21
CA SER A 77 -1.54 9.78 -5.02
C SER A 77 -2.31 10.08 -6.31
N ASN A 78 -2.77 9.05 -7.01
CA ASN A 78 -3.56 9.20 -8.23
C ASN A 78 -4.91 9.87 -7.97
N ILE A 79 -5.57 9.58 -6.85
CA ILE A 79 -6.83 10.21 -6.45
C ILE A 79 -6.62 11.71 -6.20
N LEU A 80 -5.53 12.10 -5.53
CA LEU A 80 -5.20 13.51 -5.32
C LEU A 80 -5.01 14.25 -6.66
N ILE A 81 -4.31 13.64 -7.61
CA ILE A 81 -4.11 14.19 -8.95
C ILE A 81 -5.44 14.33 -9.70
N ILE A 82 -6.31 13.32 -9.65
CA ILE A 82 -7.64 13.38 -10.28
C ILE A 82 -8.46 14.53 -9.66
N PHE A 83 -8.41 14.69 -8.35
CA PHE A 83 -9.14 15.76 -7.66
C PHE A 83 -8.60 17.15 -8.06
N GLU A 84 -7.28 17.29 -8.22
CA GLU A 84 -6.67 18.52 -8.73
C GLU A 84 -7.19 18.86 -10.15
N TYR A 85 -7.19 17.89 -11.06
CA TYR A 85 -7.71 18.08 -12.41
C TYR A 85 -9.20 18.41 -12.42
N LEU A 86 -10.01 17.75 -11.59
CA LEU A 86 -11.44 18.06 -11.46
C LEU A 86 -11.66 19.49 -10.98
N ASN A 87 -10.90 19.96 -10.00
CA ASN A 87 -10.98 21.34 -9.52
C ASN A 87 -10.60 22.35 -10.61
N GLN A 88 -9.55 22.08 -11.39
CA GLN A 88 -9.14 22.94 -12.51
C GLN A 88 -10.24 23.03 -13.58
N LEU A 89 -10.86 21.89 -13.94
CA LEU A 89 -11.96 21.85 -14.89
C LEU A 89 -13.20 22.56 -14.36
N GLU A 90 -13.51 22.42 -13.08
CA GLU A 90 -14.61 23.15 -12.44
C GLU A 90 -14.37 24.66 -12.48
N GLN A 91 -13.16 25.12 -12.13
CA GLN A 91 -12.78 26.53 -12.20
C GLN A 91 -12.93 27.10 -13.62
N ALA A 92 -12.37 26.40 -14.62
CA ALA A 92 -12.48 26.81 -16.02
C ALA A 92 -13.96 26.90 -16.48
N LYS A 93 -14.81 25.96 -16.04
CA LYS A 93 -16.25 26.00 -16.31
C LYS A 93 -16.93 27.19 -15.63
N GLN A 94 -16.58 27.50 -14.37
CA GLN A 94 -17.14 28.66 -13.67
C GLN A 94 -16.71 29.98 -14.31
N GLU A 95 -15.46 30.11 -14.74
CA GLU A 95 -14.98 31.29 -15.47
C GLU A 95 -15.75 31.52 -16.77
N GLN A 96 -16.03 30.44 -17.53
CA GLN A 96 -16.85 30.53 -18.73
C GLN A 96 -18.29 30.97 -18.42
N LEU A 97 -18.89 30.46 -17.34
CA LEU A 97 -20.22 30.89 -16.90
C LEU A 97 -20.22 32.37 -16.47
N ASN A 98 -19.17 32.82 -15.77
CA ASN A 98 -19.00 34.21 -15.35
C ASN A 98 -18.82 35.13 -16.56
N TYR A 99 -18.03 34.71 -17.55
CA TYR A 99 -17.91 35.42 -18.83
C TYR A 99 -19.26 35.52 -19.55
N LYS A 100 -20.07 34.46 -19.56
CA LYS A 100 -21.38 34.46 -20.22
C LYS A 100 -22.40 35.39 -19.53
N ASN A 101 -22.36 35.48 -18.20
CA ASN A 101 -23.32 36.25 -17.39
C ASN A 101 -22.91 37.71 -17.11
N ARG A 102 -21.76 38.17 -17.61
CA ARG A 102 -21.30 39.54 -17.40
C ARG A 102 -22.19 40.57 -18.10
N LYS A 103 -22.53 41.68 -17.43
CA LYS A 103 -23.23 42.82 -18.05
C LYS A 103 -22.39 43.33 -19.24
N ARG A 104 -23.01 43.47 -20.42
CA ARG A 104 -22.34 44.02 -21.60
C ARG A 104 -21.93 45.46 -21.32
N LEU A 105 -20.62 45.68 -21.19
CA LEU A 105 -20.03 47.01 -21.10
C LEU A 105 -20.13 47.67 -22.47
N GLY A 106 -21.05 48.62 -22.60
CA GLY A 106 -21.19 49.47 -23.77
C GLY A 106 -21.36 50.91 -23.32
N PHE A 107 -20.82 51.86 -24.09
CA PHE A 107 -21.09 53.27 -23.88
C PHE A 107 -22.55 53.55 -24.22
N LYS A 108 -23.32 54.02 -23.23
CA LYS A 108 -24.67 54.54 -23.48
C LYS A 108 -24.48 55.88 -24.21
N ASN A 109 -24.75 55.93 -25.51
CA ASN A 109 -24.71 57.18 -26.26
C ASN A 109 -25.81 58.12 -25.72
N TYR A 110 -25.41 59.07 -24.88
CA TYR A 110 -26.28 60.17 -24.41
C TYR A 110 -26.56 61.19 -25.52
N GLU A 111 -25.94 61.05 -26.70
CA GLU A 111 -26.02 62.01 -27.80
C GLU A 111 -27.41 62.09 -28.46
N ASN A 112 -28.28 61.10 -28.21
CA ASN A 112 -29.65 61.07 -28.74
C ASN A 112 -30.65 61.78 -27.81
N GLU A 113 -30.30 62.01 -26.53
CA GLU A 113 -31.18 62.67 -25.55
C GLU A 113 -31.17 64.20 -25.69
N TRP A 114 -30.09 64.78 -26.24
CA TRP A 114 -29.99 66.22 -26.56
C TRP A 114 -30.88 66.63 -27.74
N LYS A 115 -31.22 65.69 -28.64
CA LYS A 115 -32.09 65.94 -29.80
C LYS A 115 -33.58 65.73 -29.50
N THR A 116 -33.92 65.01 -28.45
CA THR A 116 -35.32 64.83 -28.01
C THR A 116 -35.73 65.95 -27.06
N GLY A 117 -35.70 67.22 -27.51
CA GLY A 117 -36.49 68.37 -27.01
C GLY A 117 -36.72 68.61 -25.51
N LYS A 118 -36.06 67.91 -24.58
CA LYS A 118 -36.44 67.86 -23.16
C LYS A 118 -35.71 68.91 -22.31
N TYR A 119 -34.64 69.51 -22.85
CA TYR A 119 -33.85 70.56 -22.19
C TYR A 119 -33.80 71.88 -22.96
N SER A 120 -34.46 71.99 -24.12
CA SER A 120 -34.52 73.25 -24.89
C SER A 120 -35.36 74.34 -24.20
N GLN A 121 -36.15 74.01 -23.19
CA GLN A 121 -36.97 74.95 -22.43
C GLN A 121 -36.26 75.58 -21.21
N LEU A 122 -35.08 75.08 -20.82
CA LEU A 122 -34.38 75.59 -19.62
C LEU A 122 -33.38 76.72 -19.89
N ILE A 123 -33.06 77.02 -21.15
CA ILE A 123 -32.07 78.06 -21.51
C ILE A 123 -32.72 79.45 -21.71
N ILE A 124 -34.04 79.55 -21.83
CA ILE A 124 -34.73 80.83 -22.13
C ILE A 124 -35.06 81.66 -20.87
N VAL A 125 -34.92 81.12 -19.65
CA VAL A 125 -35.37 81.79 -18.41
C VAL A 125 -34.22 82.45 -17.62
N GLY A 126 -33.02 82.59 -18.21
CA GLY A 126 -31.83 83.10 -17.53
C GLY A 126 -31.17 84.31 -18.20
N GLY A 127 -31.95 85.21 -18.81
CA GLY A 127 -31.49 86.48 -19.40
C GLY A 127 -32.20 87.68 -18.78
#